data_AF-A0A1H5Q7A8-F1
#
_entry.id   AF-A0A1H5Q7A8-F1
#
_cell.length_a   1.000
_cell.length_b   1.000
_cell.length_c   1.000
_cell.angle_alpha   90.00
_cell.angle_beta   90.00
_cell.angle_gamma   90.00
#
_symmetry.space_group_name_H-M   'P 1'
#
loop_
_entity.id
_entity.type
_entity.pdbx_description
1 polymer ?
#
loop_
_entity_poly.entity_id
_entity_poly.type
_entity_poly.pdbx_seq_one_letter_code
_entity_poly.pdbx_strand_id
1 'polypeptide(L)'
;MLPIMTEEAGQLRICEYRRCGAPLPPAVGRGSRARFCQDGKTWGRRNLSCRDAEAVLSDAESLRESDTELDDTAVTALAGQVDRVLDPARGLVETLTTLRHQLEATTATALAERDAALTEADEHRRQRGLAEADAAQAREIAQEASAAATAAEKEKSAAIRERDAARGAQREALHEQQRAEGQLSAVRDELARVTERADAAVELAGERAGTIATVTAELAATRTALDEERGRGRAAESRAETMAGRLEAAESRADAATARLDTAHEELTKAATAHAAAQDQARMAAEGLRARFDERLAELQAAHEQTVRSMHETTTNLGAELRVTAGRADTAERALTRALAVLRETPGLELPEDVTVMLK
;
A
#
# COMPACT_ATOMS: atom_id res chain seq x y z
N MET A 1 -101.38 -41.79 -59.04
CA MET A 1 -101.92 -41.18 -60.27
C MET A 1 -101.78 -42.19 -61.40
N LEU A 2 -102.89 -42.84 -61.77
CA LEU A 2 -103.09 -43.41 -63.12
C LEU A 2 -103.44 -42.25 -64.06
N PRO A 3 -103.32 -42.45 -65.38
CA PRO A 3 -104.53 -42.28 -66.18
C PRO A 3 -104.77 -43.36 -67.23
N ILE A 4 -106.06 -43.59 -67.42
CA ILE A 4 -106.81 -44.40 -68.40
C ILE A 4 -107.18 -43.48 -69.58
N MET A 5 -107.21 -43.96 -70.83
CA MET A 5 -108.08 -43.51 -71.95
C MET A 5 -107.99 -44.54 -73.12
N THR A 6 -108.97 -45.44 -73.29
CA THR A 6 -110.22 -45.39 -74.11
C THR A 6 -110.08 -45.84 -75.57
N GLU A 7 -110.66 -47.02 -75.87
CA GLU A 7 -111.11 -47.47 -77.21
C GLU A 7 -112.60 -47.13 -77.37
N GLU A 8 -112.99 -46.56 -78.52
CA GLU A 8 -114.38 -46.45 -78.98
C GLU A 8 -114.57 -47.34 -80.22
N ALA A 9 -115.43 -48.35 -80.10
CA ALA A 9 -115.70 -49.36 -81.12
C ALA A 9 -116.95 -49.01 -81.95
N GLY A 10 -116.75 -48.71 -83.23
CA GLY A 10 -117.83 -48.79 -84.22
C GLY A 10 -118.31 -50.24 -84.33
N GLN A 11 -119.61 -50.48 -84.11
CA GLN A 11 -120.23 -51.81 -84.11
C GLN A 11 -119.99 -52.54 -85.43
N LEU A 12 -119.03 -53.46 -85.43
CA LEU A 12 -118.71 -54.36 -86.53
C LEU A 12 -119.95 -55.22 -86.82
N ARG A 13 -120.53 -55.08 -88.00
CA ARG A 13 -121.59 -56.00 -88.47
C ARG A 13 -120.95 -57.35 -88.71
N ILE A 14 -121.49 -58.38 -88.08
CA ILE A 14 -120.92 -59.70 -88.08
C ILE A 14 -121.76 -60.60 -88.99
N CYS A 15 -121.14 -61.52 -89.71
CA CYS A 15 -121.84 -62.53 -90.51
C CYS A 15 -122.80 -63.37 -89.62
N GLU A 16 -124.10 -63.40 -89.96
CA GLU A 16 -125.15 -64.11 -89.20
C GLU A 16 -125.12 -65.64 -89.36
N TYR A 17 -124.18 -66.19 -90.14
CA TYR A 17 -123.98 -67.64 -90.22
C TYR A 17 -123.46 -68.17 -88.88
N ARG A 18 -124.17 -69.15 -88.28
CA ARG A 18 -124.16 -69.56 -86.85
C ARG A 18 -122.78 -69.77 -86.16
N ARG A 19 -121.66 -69.81 -86.89
CA ARG A 19 -120.29 -69.93 -86.34
C ARG A 19 -119.21 -69.10 -87.05
N CYS A 20 -119.53 -68.35 -88.11
CA CYS A 20 -118.51 -67.60 -88.86
C CYS A 20 -117.99 -66.39 -88.08
N GLY A 21 -118.90 -65.58 -87.52
CA GLY A 21 -118.52 -64.49 -86.61
C GLY A 21 -117.56 -63.45 -87.21
N ALA A 22 -117.31 -63.46 -88.52
CA ALA A 22 -116.38 -62.56 -89.18
C ALA A 22 -117.02 -61.18 -89.42
N PRO A 23 -116.29 -60.08 -89.21
CA PRO A 23 -116.80 -58.74 -89.48
C PRO A 23 -116.97 -58.51 -90.98
N LEU A 24 -118.18 -58.19 -91.40
CA LEU A 24 -118.51 -57.79 -92.76
C LEU A 24 -118.10 -56.33 -92.99
N PRO A 25 -117.55 -55.99 -94.16
CA PRO A 25 -117.20 -54.60 -94.48
C PRO A 25 -118.45 -53.71 -94.54
N PRO A 26 -118.31 -52.40 -94.23
CA PRO A 26 -119.44 -51.47 -94.19
C PRO A 26 -120.11 -51.35 -95.56
N ALA A 27 -121.44 -51.50 -95.60
CA ALA A 27 -122.22 -51.51 -96.83
C ALA A 27 -122.21 -50.14 -97.52
N VAL A 28 -121.63 -50.06 -98.72
CA VAL A 28 -121.60 -48.86 -99.57
C VAL A 28 -122.33 -49.16 -100.87
N GLY A 29 -123.59 -48.69 -101.01
CA GLY A 29 -124.35 -48.78 -102.27
C GLY A 29 -125.84 -49.05 -102.10
N ARG A 30 -126.66 -48.33 -102.88
CA ARG A 30 -128.13 -48.43 -102.89
C ARG A 30 -128.54 -49.68 -103.70
N GLY A 31 -128.94 -50.77 -103.03
CA GLY A 31 -129.67 -51.86 -103.68
C GLY A 31 -129.13 -53.29 -103.59
N SER A 32 -128.24 -53.66 -102.65
CA SER A 32 -127.90 -55.08 -102.45
C SER A 32 -127.82 -55.48 -100.97
N ARG A 33 -128.73 -56.36 -100.56
CA ARG A 33 -128.71 -57.04 -99.24
C ARG A 33 -127.80 -58.26 -99.35
N ALA A 34 -126.51 -58.11 -99.05
CA ALA A 34 -125.65 -59.27 -98.81
C ALA A 34 -125.83 -59.71 -97.35
N ARG A 35 -126.74 -60.66 -97.11
CA ARG A 35 -126.90 -61.31 -95.79
C ARG A 35 -125.79 -62.33 -95.50
N PHE A 36 -125.04 -62.73 -96.52
CA PHE A 36 -124.01 -63.77 -96.47
C PHE A 36 -122.84 -63.40 -97.39
N CYS A 37 -121.66 -64.00 -97.19
CA CYS A 37 -120.49 -63.77 -98.04
C CYS A 37 -120.69 -64.43 -99.43
N GLN A 38 -120.98 -63.65 -100.47
CA GLN A 38 -121.14 -64.17 -101.84
C GLN A 38 -119.80 -64.34 -102.59
N ASP A 39 -119.76 -65.39 -103.41
CA ASP A 39 -118.84 -65.73 -104.51
C ASP A 39 -117.34 -65.43 -104.34
N GLY A 40 -116.62 -66.44 -103.84
CA GLY A 40 -115.19 -66.63 -104.08
C GLY A 40 -114.22 -65.68 -103.38
N LYS A 41 -114.71 -64.80 -102.50
CA LYS A 41 -113.87 -63.87 -101.72
C LYS A 41 -113.83 -64.29 -100.25
N THR A 42 -112.63 -64.58 -99.74
CA THR A 42 -112.36 -64.96 -98.34
C THR A 42 -112.16 -63.72 -97.49
N TRP A 43 -112.78 -63.65 -96.30
CA TRP A 43 -112.66 -62.48 -95.41
C TRP A 43 -112.47 -62.91 -93.95
N GLY A 44 -111.42 -62.39 -93.29
CA GLY A 44 -111.04 -62.70 -91.90
C GLY A 44 -109.72 -63.47 -91.78
N ARG A 45 -109.11 -63.49 -90.58
CA ARG A 45 -107.75 -64.04 -90.32
C ARG A 45 -107.51 -65.50 -90.72
N ARG A 46 -108.56 -66.25 -91.06
CA ARG A 46 -108.50 -67.68 -91.40
C ARG A 46 -108.79 -67.99 -92.88
N ASN A 47 -108.99 -66.98 -93.75
CA ASN A 47 -109.18 -67.15 -95.20
C ASN A 47 -110.21 -68.22 -95.62
N LEU A 48 -111.32 -68.37 -94.89
CA LEU A 48 -112.37 -69.34 -95.21
C LEU A 48 -113.50 -68.65 -95.99
N SER A 49 -113.95 -69.19 -97.12
CA SER A 49 -115.16 -68.71 -97.80
C SER A 49 -116.40 -69.39 -97.20
N CYS A 50 -117.58 -68.76 -97.28
CA CYS A 50 -118.83 -69.39 -96.80
C CYS A 50 -119.13 -70.72 -97.53
N ARG A 51 -118.63 -70.88 -98.76
CA ARG A 51 -118.72 -72.14 -99.53
C ARG A 51 -117.80 -73.23 -98.98
N ASP A 52 -116.63 -72.86 -98.46
CA ASP A 52 -115.72 -73.81 -97.79
C ASP A 52 -116.23 -74.19 -96.40
N ALA A 53 -116.89 -73.26 -95.70
CA ALA A 53 -117.57 -73.55 -94.44
C ALA A 53 -118.80 -74.46 -94.64
N GLU A 54 -119.50 -74.35 -95.77
CA GLU A 54 -120.59 -75.25 -96.18
C GLU A 54 -120.05 -76.62 -96.62
N ALA A 55 -118.87 -76.71 -97.25
CA ALA A 55 -118.22 -77.99 -97.54
C ALA A 55 -117.79 -78.73 -96.25
N VAL A 56 -117.22 -78.02 -95.27
CA VAL A 56 -116.86 -78.61 -93.96
C VAL A 56 -118.10 -78.99 -93.14
N LEU A 57 -119.24 -78.29 -93.33
CA LEU A 57 -120.50 -78.65 -92.70
C LEU A 57 -121.25 -79.75 -93.46
N SER A 58 -121.11 -79.87 -94.79
CA SER A 58 -121.60 -81.01 -95.57
C SER A 58 -120.81 -82.29 -95.24
N ASP A 59 -119.51 -82.19 -94.97
CA ASP A 59 -118.70 -83.31 -94.45
C ASP A 59 -119.06 -83.64 -92.99
N ALA A 60 -119.49 -82.66 -92.20
CA ALA A 60 -119.94 -82.87 -90.81
C ALA A 60 -121.42 -83.32 -90.68
N GLU A 61 -122.27 -83.02 -91.66
CA GLU A 61 -123.65 -83.50 -91.77
C GLU A 61 -123.76 -84.84 -92.52
N SER A 62 -122.84 -85.17 -93.45
CA SER A 62 -122.76 -86.53 -94.01
C SER A 62 -122.28 -87.59 -93.01
N LEU A 63 -121.79 -87.17 -91.84
CA LEU A 63 -121.48 -88.05 -90.70
C LEU A 63 -122.68 -88.24 -89.75
N ARG A 64 -123.83 -87.60 -90.02
CA ARG A 64 -125.01 -87.64 -89.14
C ARG A 64 -126.19 -88.42 -89.70
N GLU A 65 -126.11 -88.91 -90.93
CA GLU A 65 -127.18 -89.65 -91.60
C GLU A 65 -126.61 -90.84 -92.39
N SER A 66 -125.88 -91.72 -91.70
CA SER A 66 -125.56 -93.05 -92.20
C SER A 66 -125.54 -94.04 -91.03
N ASP A 67 -126.56 -94.89 -90.99
CA ASP A 67 -126.64 -96.10 -90.17
C ASP A 67 -125.51 -97.07 -90.55
N THR A 68 -124.35 -96.88 -89.94
CA THR A 68 -123.27 -97.88 -89.87
C THR A 68 -122.66 -97.85 -88.48
N GLU A 69 -122.74 -98.97 -87.78
CA GLU A 69 -122.22 -99.22 -86.44
C GLU A 69 -120.77 -98.70 -86.29
N LEU A 70 -120.56 -97.81 -85.32
CA LEU A 70 -119.27 -97.21 -85.00
C LEU A 70 -118.48 -98.13 -84.06
N ASP A 71 -117.33 -98.58 -84.57
CA ASP A 71 -116.37 -99.48 -83.94
C ASP A 71 -115.41 -98.74 -82.97
N ASP A 72 -115.07 -99.36 -81.85
CA ASP A 72 -114.26 -98.82 -80.73
C ASP A 72 -112.82 -98.40 -81.14
N THR A 73 -112.40 -98.81 -82.34
CA THR A 73 -111.08 -98.53 -82.93
C THR A 73 -110.92 -97.10 -83.46
N ALA A 74 -112.00 -96.44 -83.88
CA ALA A 74 -111.95 -95.08 -84.44
C ALA A 74 -111.75 -94.00 -83.35
N VAL A 75 -112.29 -94.22 -82.15
CA VAL A 75 -112.16 -93.31 -80.99
C VAL A 75 -110.75 -93.38 -80.39
N THR A 76 -110.11 -94.56 -80.38
CA THR A 76 -108.71 -94.73 -79.98
C THR A 76 -107.74 -94.10 -81.00
N ALA A 77 -108.04 -94.14 -82.30
CA ALA A 77 -107.22 -93.51 -83.33
C ALA A 77 -107.18 -91.98 -83.21
N LEU A 78 -108.32 -91.35 -82.89
CA LEU A 78 -108.41 -89.90 -82.69
C LEU A 78 -107.73 -89.46 -81.38
N ALA A 79 -107.90 -90.23 -80.29
CA ALA A 79 -107.16 -90.02 -79.04
C ALA A 79 -105.63 -90.11 -79.26
N GLY A 80 -105.18 -91.09 -80.04
CA GLY A 80 -103.77 -91.23 -80.42
C GLY A 80 -103.24 -90.11 -81.33
N GLN A 81 -104.09 -89.45 -82.11
CA GLN A 81 -103.72 -88.26 -82.90
C GLN A 81 -103.62 -87.00 -82.04
N VAL A 82 -104.47 -86.85 -81.03
CA VAL A 82 -104.40 -85.73 -80.07
C VAL A 82 -103.20 -85.89 -79.13
N ASP A 83 -102.90 -87.10 -78.65
CA ASP A 83 -101.68 -87.36 -77.87
C ASP A 83 -100.40 -87.14 -78.68
N ARG A 84 -100.37 -87.53 -79.97
CA ARG A 84 -99.22 -87.22 -80.87
C ARG A 84 -98.97 -85.73 -81.08
N VAL A 85 -100.00 -84.88 -80.94
CA VAL A 85 -99.88 -83.42 -81.07
C VAL A 85 -99.55 -82.76 -79.72
N LEU A 86 -100.00 -83.33 -78.60
CA LEU A 86 -99.78 -82.79 -77.26
C LEU A 86 -98.46 -83.26 -76.62
N ASP A 87 -97.91 -84.41 -76.99
CA ASP A 87 -96.64 -84.90 -76.46
C ASP A 87 -95.43 -83.98 -76.77
N PRO A 88 -95.28 -83.42 -77.99
CA PRO A 88 -94.25 -82.42 -78.26
C PRO A 88 -94.41 -81.15 -77.41
N ALA A 89 -95.66 -80.76 -77.12
CA ALA A 89 -95.95 -79.61 -76.25
C ALA A 89 -95.64 -79.93 -74.77
N ARG A 90 -95.94 -81.15 -74.29
CA ARG A 90 -95.57 -81.62 -72.95
C ARG A 90 -94.04 -81.70 -72.79
N GLY A 91 -93.33 -82.24 -73.78
CA GLY A 91 -91.85 -82.28 -73.80
C GLY A 91 -91.20 -80.89 -73.85
N LEU A 92 -91.81 -79.92 -74.56
CA LEU A 92 -91.38 -78.52 -74.52
C LEU A 92 -91.61 -77.88 -73.15
N VAL A 93 -92.75 -78.16 -72.49
CA VAL A 93 -93.00 -77.65 -71.13
C VAL A 93 -92.01 -78.25 -70.13
N GLU A 94 -91.70 -79.54 -70.22
CA GLU A 94 -90.75 -80.21 -69.34
C GLU A 94 -89.31 -79.71 -69.55
N THR A 95 -88.89 -79.49 -70.80
CA THR A 95 -87.58 -78.90 -71.12
C THR A 95 -87.49 -77.42 -70.71
N LEU A 96 -88.53 -76.62 -70.92
CA LEU A 96 -88.59 -75.23 -70.43
C LEU A 96 -88.60 -75.17 -68.89
N THR A 97 -89.26 -76.12 -68.24
CA THR A 97 -89.26 -76.23 -66.77
C THR A 97 -87.87 -76.62 -66.28
N THR A 98 -87.18 -77.53 -66.96
CA THR A 98 -85.80 -77.92 -66.65
C THR A 98 -84.83 -76.77 -66.86
N LEU A 99 -84.93 -76.05 -67.98
CA LEU A 99 -84.14 -74.85 -68.27
C LEU A 99 -84.44 -73.74 -67.26
N ARG A 100 -85.69 -73.57 -66.83
CA ARG A 100 -86.04 -72.65 -65.75
C ARG A 100 -85.35 -73.02 -64.45
N HIS A 101 -85.41 -74.28 -64.02
CA HIS A 101 -84.73 -74.72 -62.79
C HIS A 101 -83.19 -74.61 -62.92
N GLN A 102 -82.62 -74.86 -64.10
CA GLN A 102 -81.19 -74.66 -64.36
C GLN A 102 -80.80 -73.17 -64.32
N LEU A 103 -81.63 -72.28 -64.87
CA LEU A 103 -81.43 -70.83 -64.78
C LEU A 103 -81.62 -70.33 -63.35
N GLU A 104 -82.62 -70.80 -62.62
CA GLU A 104 -82.82 -70.50 -61.20
C GLU A 104 -81.65 -71.00 -60.35
N ALA A 105 -81.14 -72.21 -60.60
CA ALA A 105 -79.96 -72.74 -59.90
C ALA A 105 -78.69 -71.95 -60.22
N THR A 106 -78.41 -71.66 -61.49
CA THR A 106 -77.22 -70.89 -61.92
C THR A 106 -77.27 -69.44 -61.45
N THR A 107 -78.44 -68.80 -61.46
CA THR A 107 -78.62 -67.45 -60.90
C THR A 107 -78.49 -67.45 -59.38
N ALA A 108 -79.03 -68.46 -58.68
CA ALA A 108 -78.82 -68.62 -57.24
C ALA A 108 -77.33 -68.82 -56.89
N THR A 109 -76.60 -69.64 -57.65
CA THR A 109 -75.15 -69.81 -57.47
C THR A 109 -74.39 -68.51 -57.76
N ALA A 110 -74.68 -67.82 -58.85
CA ALA A 110 -74.01 -66.56 -59.20
C ALA A 110 -74.29 -65.45 -58.17
N LEU A 111 -75.51 -65.39 -57.61
CA LEU A 111 -75.84 -64.45 -56.54
C LEU A 111 -75.10 -64.83 -55.24
N ALA A 112 -75.04 -66.12 -54.89
CA ALA A 112 -74.28 -66.59 -53.73
C ALA A 112 -72.77 -66.30 -53.88
N GLU A 113 -72.20 -66.48 -55.06
CA GLU A 113 -70.79 -66.14 -55.37
C GLU A 113 -70.55 -64.64 -55.31
N ARG A 114 -71.46 -63.81 -55.83
CA ARG A 114 -71.37 -62.35 -55.72
C ARG A 114 -71.41 -61.93 -54.26
N ASP A 115 -72.35 -62.45 -53.48
CA ASP A 115 -72.50 -62.08 -52.08
C ASP A 115 -71.28 -62.56 -51.27
N ALA A 116 -70.74 -63.75 -51.55
CA ALA A 116 -69.47 -64.21 -50.98
C ALA A 116 -68.29 -63.28 -51.33
N ALA A 117 -68.15 -62.88 -52.60
CA ALA A 117 -67.11 -61.95 -53.04
C ALA A 117 -67.24 -60.57 -52.39
N LEU A 118 -68.48 -60.09 -52.17
CA LEU A 118 -68.72 -58.85 -51.43
C LEU A 118 -68.29 -58.98 -49.97
N THR A 119 -68.62 -60.09 -49.30
CA THR A 119 -68.18 -60.32 -47.92
C THR A 119 -66.66 -60.44 -47.79
N GLU A 120 -65.99 -61.09 -48.74
CA GLU A 120 -64.53 -61.18 -48.78
C GLU A 120 -63.89 -59.81 -49.04
N ALA A 121 -64.45 -59.02 -49.95
CA ALA A 121 -63.99 -57.65 -50.22
C ALA A 121 -64.17 -56.74 -48.98
N ASP A 122 -65.26 -56.90 -48.24
CA ASP A 122 -65.50 -56.18 -46.97
C ASP A 122 -64.51 -56.58 -45.89
N GLU A 123 -64.22 -57.88 -45.74
CA GLU A 123 -63.23 -58.38 -44.79
C GLU A 123 -61.82 -57.89 -45.16
N HIS A 124 -61.44 -57.91 -46.44
CA HIS A 124 -60.18 -57.32 -46.88
C HIS A 124 -60.11 -55.80 -46.66
N ARG A 125 -61.22 -55.07 -46.86
CA ARG A 125 -61.30 -53.63 -46.52
C ARG A 125 -61.09 -53.43 -45.02
N ARG A 126 -61.73 -54.24 -44.18
CA ARG A 126 -61.58 -54.20 -42.72
C ARG A 126 -60.14 -54.49 -42.30
N GLN A 127 -59.54 -55.55 -42.83
CA GLN A 127 -58.16 -55.95 -42.52
C GLN A 127 -57.16 -54.87 -42.95
N ARG A 128 -57.33 -54.26 -44.13
CA ARG A 128 -56.51 -53.12 -44.55
C ARG A 128 -56.67 -51.93 -43.60
N GLY A 129 -57.89 -51.59 -43.21
CA GLY A 129 -58.15 -50.51 -42.26
C GLY A 129 -57.49 -50.74 -40.89
N LEU A 130 -57.52 -51.97 -40.38
CA LEU A 130 -56.82 -52.34 -39.14
C LEU A 130 -55.29 -52.25 -39.30
N ALA A 131 -54.73 -52.79 -40.38
CA ALA A 131 -53.29 -52.72 -40.64
C ALA A 131 -52.80 -51.28 -40.85
N GLU A 132 -53.59 -50.43 -41.50
CA GLU A 132 -53.30 -49.00 -41.67
C GLU A 132 -53.34 -48.25 -40.33
N ALA A 133 -54.30 -48.56 -39.45
CA ALA A 133 -54.40 -48.00 -38.12
C ALA A 133 -53.21 -48.43 -37.23
N ASP A 134 -52.86 -49.71 -37.24
CA ASP A 134 -51.69 -50.24 -36.51
C ASP A 134 -50.39 -49.61 -37.00
N ALA A 135 -50.23 -49.46 -38.33
CA ALA A 135 -49.07 -48.79 -38.92
C ALA A 135 -49.02 -47.28 -38.62
N ALA A 136 -50.18 -46.62 -38.45
CA ALA A 136 -50.24 -45.24 -38.00
C ALA A 136 -49.81 -45.12 -36.53
N GLN A 137 -50.33 -45.98 -35.66
CA GLN A 137 -49.97 -46.02 -34.24
C GLN A 137 -48.49 -46.34 -34.04
N ALA A 138 -47.94 -47.31 -34.78
CA ALA A 138 -46.52 -47.63 -34.72
C ALA A 138 -45.62 -46.44 -35.15
N ARG A 139 -46.06 -45.65 -36.14
CA ARG A 139 -45.37 -44.44 -36.56
C ARG A 139 -45.41 -43.35 -35.49
N GLU A 140 -46.55 -43.15 -34.84
CA GLU A 140 -46.71 -42.21 -33.74
C GLU A 140 -45.80 -42.57 -32.56
N ILE A 141 -45.82 -43.84 -32.13
CA ILE A 141 -44.93 -44.35 -31.06
C ILE A 141 -43.45 -44.15 -31.43
N ALA A 142 -43.07 -44.44 -32.68
CA ALA A 142 -41.69 -44.24 -33.13
C ALA A 142 -41.28 -42.76 -33.15
N GLN A 143 -42.20 -41.86 -33.53
CA GLN A 143 -41.96 -40.41 -33.49
C GLN A 143 -41.82 -39.89 -32.06
N GLU A 144 -42.68 -40.34 -31.13
CA GLU A 144 -42.58 -40.00 -29.72
C GLU A 144 -41.27 -40.51 -29.10
N ALA A 145 -40.88 -41.75 -29.39
CA ALA A 145 -39.62 -42.32 -28.92
C ALA A 145 -38.41 -41.55 -29.47
N SER A 146 -38.44 -41.14 -30.74
CA SER A 146 -37.39 -40.31 -31.35
C SER A 146 -37.33 -38.91 -30.72
N ALA A 147 -38.49 -38.29 -30.46
CA ALA A 147 -38.58 -37.00 -29.77
C ALA A 147 -38.03 -37.09 -28.34
N ALA A 148 -38.38 -38.15 -27.59
CA ALA A 148 -37.86 -38.39 -26.25
C ALA A 148 -36.35 -38.63 -26.25
N ALA A 149 -35.81 -39.42 -27.19
CA ALA A 149 -34.38 -39.67 -27.32
C ALA A 149 -33.61 -38.38 -27.65
N THR A 150 -34.13 -37.56 -28.55
CA THR A 150 -33.50 -36.26 -28.88
C THR A 150 -33.59 -35.27 -27.72
N ALA A 151 -34.67 -35.26 -26.94
CA ALA A 151 -34.78 -34.47 -25.72
C ALA A 151 -33.76 -34.92 -24.66
N ALA A 152 -33.62 -36.22 -24.43
CA ALA A 152 -32.65 -36.79 -23.49
C ALA A 152 -31.19 -36.45 -23.87
N GLU A 153 -30.85 -36.51 -25.16
CA GLU A 153 -29.50 -36.15 -25.62
C GLU A 153 -29.24 -34.63 -25.46
N LYS A 154 -30.26 -33.79 -25.72
CA LYS A 154 -30.17 -32.35 -25.44
C LYS A 154 -29.95 -32.07 -23.96
N GLU A 155 -30.71 -32.72 -23.07
CA GLU A 155 -30.57 -32.58 -21.62
C GLU A 155 -29.19 -33.04 -21.14
N LYS A 156 -28.72 -34.20 -21.60
CA LYS A 156 -27.38 -34.71 -21.30
C LYS A 156 -26.29 -33.73 -21.75
N SER A 157 -26.39 -33.18 -22.96
CA SER A 157 -25.43 -32.18 -23.46
C SER A 157 -25.48 -30.86 -22.69
N ALA A 158 -26.66 -30.47 -22.18
CA ALA A 158 -26.81 -29.31 -21.30
C ALA A 158 -26.17 -29.57 -19.93
N ALA A 159 -26.42 -30.72 -19.31
CA ALA A 159 -25.83 -31.11 -18.04
C ALA A 159 -24.29 -31.21 -18.10
N ILE A 160 -23.74 -31.71 -19.22
CA ILE A 160 -22.28 -31.72 -19.43
C ILE A 160 -21.72 -30.30 -19.50
N ARG A 161 -22.37 -29.40 -20.26
CA ARG A 161 -21.94 -28.00 -20.37
C ARG A 161 -22.00 -27.28 -19.02
N GLU A 162 -23.06 -27.49 -18.25
CA GLU A 162 -23.21 -26.90 -16.91
C GLU A 162 -22.14 -27.42 -15.95
N ARG A 163 -21.90 -28.74 -15.92
CA ARG A 163 -20.82 -29.35 -15.12
C ARG A 163 -19.45 -28.78 -15.50
N ASP A 164 -19.16 -28.66 -16.79
CA ASP A 164 -17.87 -28.19 -17.26
C ASP A 164 -17.69 -26.68 -16.99
N ALA A 165 -18.76 -25.88 -17.09
CA ALA A 165 -18.78 -24.48 -16.67
C ALA A 165 -18.55 -24.34 -15.15
N ALA A 166 -19.21 -25.16 -14.32
CA ALA A 166 -19.01 -25.16 -12.88
C ALA A 166 -17.57 -25.53 -12.49
N ARG A 167 -16.97 -26.52 -13.17
CA ARG A 167 -15.55 -26.87 -13.00
C ARG A 167 -14.62 -25.76 -13.47
N GLY A 168 -14.98 -25.04 -14.54
CA GLY A 168 -14.28 -23.84 -14.99
C GLY A 168 -14.25 -22.76 -13.90
N ALA A 169 -15.43 -22.37 -13.42
CA ALA A 169 -15.60 -21.38 -12.36
C ALA A 169 -14.86 -21.77 -11.07
N GLN A 170 -14.88 -23.06 -10.69
CA GLN A 170 -14.13 -23.55 -9.52
C GLN A 170 -12.61 -23.38 -9.69
N ARG A 171 -12.06 -23.68 -10.87
CA ARG A 171 -10.63 -23.48 -11.15
C ARG A 171 -10.25 -22.01 -11.14
N GLU A 172 -11.07 -21.15 -11.74
CA GLU A 172 -10.87 -19.70 -11.71
C GLU A 172 -10.89 -19.15 -10.28
N ALA A 173 -11.85 -19.59 -9.47
CA ALA A 173 -11.93 -19.21 -8.05
C ALA A 173 -10.69 -19.66 -7.27
N LEU A 174 -10.19 -20.88 -7.49
CA LEU A 174 -8.95 -21.36 -6.88
C LEU A 174 -7.72 -20.56 -7.33
N HIS A 175 -7.65 -20.19 -8.61
CA HIS A 175 -6.57 -19.34 -9.12
C HIS A 175 -6.62 -17.92 -8.54
N GLU A 176 -7.82 -17.36 -8.36
CA GLU A 176 -8.00 -16.06 -7.69
C GLU A 176 -7.58 -16.15 -6.22
N GLN A 177 -8.00 -17.21 -5.53
CA GLN A 177 -7.60 -17.45 -4.14
C GLN A 177 -6.08 -17.56 -4.01
N GLN A 178 -5.41 -18.34 -4.87
CA GLN A 178 -3.96 -18.46 -4.88
C GLN A 178 -3.26 -17.12 -5.16
N ARG A 179 -3.82 -16.29 -6.06
CA ARG A 179 -3.31 -14.95 -6.32
C ARG A 179 -3.47 -14.04 -5.10
N ALA A 180 -4.61 -14.07 -4.44
CA ALA A 180 -4.86 -13.31 -3.22
C ALA A 180 -3.95 -13.77 -2.07
N GLU A 181 -3.77 -15.08 -1.87
CA GLU A 181 -2.84 -15.65 -0.89
C GLU A 181 -1.39 -15.27 -1.20
N GLY A 182 -0.99 -15.29 -2.47
CA GLY A 182 0.33 -14.82 -2.92
C GLY A 182 0.55 -13.34 -2.64
N GLN A 183 -0.45 -12.49 -2.90
CA GLN A 183 -0.40 -11.06 -2.55
C GLN A 183 -0.32 -10.85 -1.04
N LEU A 184 -1.08 -11.59 -0.24
CA LEU A 184 -1.01 -11.54 1.22
C LEU A 184 0.38 -11.97 1.74
N SER A 185 0.98 -13.00 1.16
CA SER A 185 2.35 -13.42 1.48
C SER A 185 3.34 -12.30 1.15
N ALA A 186 3.26 -11.71 -0.05
CA ALA A 186 4.14 -10.62 -0.46
C ALA A 186 4.01 -9.38 0.45
N VAL A 187 2.79 -9.04 0.88
CA VAL A 187 2.55 -7.95 1.84
C VAL A 187 3.15 -8.28 3.22
N ARG A 188 3.04 -9.53 3.68
CA ARG A 188 3.66 -9.96 4.96
C ARG A 188 5.19 -9.90 4.89
N ASP A 189 5.77 -10.32 3.77
CA ASP A 189 7.22 -10.26 3.56
C ASP A 189 7.71 -8.80 3.52
N GLU A 190 6.97 -7.90 2.85
CA GLU A 190 7.33 -6.48 2.86
C GLU A 190 7.14 -5.84 4.23
N LEU A 191 6.08 -6.21 4.97
CA LEU A 191 5.90 -5.76 6.35
C LEU A 191 7.08 -6.19 7.23
N ALA A 192 7.52 -7.44 7.12
CA ALA A 192 8.69 -7.97 7.84
C ALA A 192 9.98 -7.19 7.49
N ARG A 193 10.20 -6.88 6.21
CA ARG A 193 11.33 -6.05 5.78
C ARG A 193 11.24 -4.61 6.30
N VAL A 194 10.04 -4.03 6.33
CA VAL A 194 9.83 -2.68 6.88
C VAL A 194 10.07 -2.65 8.38
N THR A 195 9.62 -3.66 9.12
CA THR A 195 9.89 -3.77 10.56
C THR A 195 11.38 -3.94 10.83
N GLU A 196 12.09 -4.77 10.07
CA GLU A 196 13.54 -4.93 10.21
C GLU A 196 14.29 -3.61 9.93
N ARG A 197 13.89 -2.86 8.89
CA ARG A 197 14.45 -1.52 8.62
C ARG A 197 14.14 -0.52 9.74
N ALA A 198 12.95 -0.59 10.34
CA ALA A 198 12.57 0.27 11.46
C ALA A 198 13.39 -0.04 12.71
N ASP A 199 13.57 -1.32 13.05
CA ASP A 199 14.39 -1.76 14.18
C ASP A 199 15.85 -1.34 13.98
N ALA A 200 16.42 -1.54 12.78
CA ALA A 200 17.76 -1.06 12.45
C ALA A 200 17.90 0.47 12.56
N ALA A 201 16.86 1.23 12.21
CA ALA A 201 16.86 2.68 12.36
C ALA A 201 16.78 3.12 13.83
N VAL A 202 16.05 2.38 14.68
CA VAL A 202 16.00 2.61 16.13
C VAL A 202 17.35 2.34 16.77
N GLU A 203 18.02 1.23 16.43
CA GLU A 203 19.37 0.92 16.91
C GLU A 203 20.37 2.02 16.50
N LEU A 204 20.38 2.43 15.23
CA LEU A 204 21.25 3.51 14.75
C LEU A 204 20.96 4.85 15.46
N ALA A 205 19.69 5.15 15.75
CA ALA A 205 19.31 6.32 16.52
C ALA A 205 19.83 6.24 17.96
N GLY A 206 19.77 5.05 18.58
CA GLY A 206 20.34 4.76 19.89
C GLY A 206 21.86 4.96 19.92
N GLU A 207 22.58 4.42 18.95
CA GLU A 207 24.04 4.60 18.80
C GLU A 207 24.43 6.07 18.65
N ARG A 208 23.69 6.81 17.81
CA ARG A 208 23.90 8.26 17.61
C ARG A 208 23.60 9.05 18.88
N ALA A 209 22.53 8.72 19.60
CA ALA A 209 22.21 9.36 20.87
C ALA A 209 23.32 9.11 21.91
N GLY A 210 23.85 7.88 21.99
CA GLY A 210 25.00 7.54 22.82
C GLY A 210 26.25 8.34 22.44
N THR A 211 26.56 8.44 21.14
CA THR A 211 27.71 9.23 20.65
C THR A 211 27.56 10.71 20.98
N ILE A 212 26.37 11.29 20.79
CA ILE A 212 26.08 12.69 21.13
C ILE A 212 26.25 12.91 22.64
N ALA A 213 25.77 11.99 23.49
CA ALA A 213 25.94 12.08 24.93
C ALA A 213 27.43 12.08 25.33
N THR A 214 28.23 11.19 24.75
CA THR A 214 29.67 11.13 24.98
C THR A 214 30.37 12.42 24.55
N VAL A 215 30.15 12.89 23.32
CA VAL A 215 30.76 14.14 22.82
C VAL A 215 30.32 15.35 23.64
N THR A 216 29.07 15.37 24.12
CA THR A 216 28.58 16.44 25.00
C THR A 216 29.28 16.41 26.36
N ALA A 217 29.50 15.21 26.93
CA ALA A 217 30.25 15.04 28.17
C ALA A 217 31.73 15.44 28.02
N GLU A 218 32.37 15.06 26.91
CA GLU A 218 33.74 15.48 26.57
C GLU A 218 33.84 17.00 26.38
N LEU A 219 32.85 17.62 25.72
CA LEU A 219 32.79 19.07 25.57
C LEU A 219 32.62 19.77 26.92
N ALA A 220 31.81 19.22 27.83
CA ALA A 220 31.68 19.74 29.19
C ALA A 220 33.00 19.61 29.97
N ALA A 221 33.66 18.46 29.90
CA ALA A 221 34.94 18.22 30.56
C ALA A 221 36.05 19.16 30.04
N THR A 222 36.14 19.36 28.72
CA THR A 222 37.11 20.29 28.11
C THR A 222 36.85 21.75 28.47
N ARG A 223 35.58 22.16 28.59
CA ARG A 223 35.21 23.50 29.09
C ARG A 223 35.65 23.71 30.54
N THR A 224 35.38 22.75 31.42
CA THR A 224 35.83 22.79 32.81
C THR A 224 37.35 22.89 32.90
N ALA A 225 38.08 22.06 32.16
CA ALA A 225 39.55 22.10 32.14
C ALA A 225 40.08 23.45 31.64
N LEU A 226 39.46 24.04 30.61
CA LEU A 226 39.84 25.36 30.10
C LEU A 226 39.59 26.47 31.14
N ASP A 227 38.48 26.42 31.86
CA ASP A 227 38.17 27.40 32.90
C ASP A 227 39.11 27.26 34.12
N GLU A 228 39.53 26.03 34.45
CA GLU A 228 40.59 25.80 35.44
C GLU A 228 41.95 26.36 35.00
N GLU A 229 42.35 26.17 33.74
CA GLU A 229 43.58 26.76 33.19
C GLU A 229 43.52 28.29 33.18
N ARG A 230 42.38 28.87 32.80
CA ARG A 230 42.16 30.33 32.90
C ARG A 230 42.25 30.81 34.34
N GLY A 231 41.68 30.07 35.29
CA GLY A 231 41.79 30.35 36.73
C GLY A 231 43.25 30.32 37.20
N ARG A 232 44.01 29.30 36.81
CA ARG A 232 45.46 29.20 37.07
C ARG A 232 46.25 30.35 36.45
N GLY A 233 45.92 30.75 35.22
CA GLY A 233 46.51 31.90 34.53
C GLY A 233 46.29 33.20 35.29
N ARG A 234 45.04 33.54 35.64
CA ARG A 234 44.71 34.73 36.43
C ARG A 234 45.39 34.74 37.80
N ALA A 235 45.47 33.58 38.46
CA ALA A 235 46.17 33.47 39.73
C ALA A 235 47.69 33.68 39.58
N ALA A 236 48.28 33.22 38.47
CA ALA A 236 49.69 33.47 38.16
C ALA A 236 49.96 34.94 37.84
N GLU A 237 49.08 35.57 37.08
CA GLU A 237 49.11 37.01 36.77
C GLU A 237 49.04 37.86 38.05
N SER A 238 48.07 37.61 38.93
CA SER A 238 47.96 38.30 40.22
C SER A 238 49.20 38.12 41.11
N ARG A 239 49.81 36.93 41.11
CA ARG A 239 51.09 36.69 41.81
C ARG A 239 52.23 37.50 41.18
N ALA A 240 52.29 37.58 39.86
CA ALA A 240 53.31 38.36 39.15
C ALA A 240 53.14 39.86 39.43
N GLU A 241 51.93 40.41 39.38
CA GLU A 241 51.61 41.79 39.75
C GLU A 241 52.00 42.09 41.20
N THR A 242 51.67 41.18 42.14
CA THR A 242 52.06 41.32 43.54
C THR A 242 53.58 41.34 43.70
N MET A 243 54.31 40.50 42.96
CA MET A 243 55.77 40.47 42.99
C MET A 243 56.37 41.72 42.36
N ALA A 244 55.81 42.22 41.25
CA ALA A 244 56.22 43.47 40.64
C ALA A 244 56.05 44.65 41.60
N GLY A 245 54.88 44.78 42.25
CA GLY A 245 54.67 45.83 43.26
C GLY A 245 55.61 45.71 44.47
N ARG A 246 55.99 44.48 44.86
CA ARG A 246 57.01 44.27 45.91
C ARG A 246 58.40 44.69 45.46
N LEU A 247 58.75 44.46 44.19
CA LEU A 247 60.02 44.89 43.61
C LEU A 247 60.08 46.42 43.52
N GLU A 248 59.05 47.08 43.01
CA GLU A 248 58.95 48.55 43.00
C GLU A 248 59.05 49.14 44.40
N ALA A 249 58.38 48.55 45.40
CA ALA A 249 58.50 48.97 46.79
C ALA A 249 59.88 48.67 47.41
N ALA A 250 60.61 47.66 46.93
CA ALA A 250 61.98 47.40 47.34
C ALA A 250 62.95 48.40 46.70
N GLU A 251 62.77 48.71 45.43
CA GLU A 251 63.52 49.73 44.68
C GLU A 251 63.34 51.11 45.31
N SER A 252 62.10 51.55 45.57
CA SER A 252 61.83 52.81 46.26
C SER A 252 62.46 52.88 47.66
N ARG A 253 62.51 51.77 48.40
CA ARG A 253 63.21 51.71 49.69
C ARG A 253 64.73 51.76 49.53
N ALA A 254 65.28 51.13 48.49
CA ALA A 254 66.70 51.20 48.18
C ALA A 254 67.09 52.63 47.80
N ASP A 255 66.32 53.30 46.94
CA ASP A 255 66.54 54.70 46.56
C ASP A 255 66.46 55.63 47.79
N ALA A 256 65.46 55.43 48.66
CA ALA A 256 65.37 56.19 49.90
C ALA A 256 66.55 55.92 50.86
N ALA A 257 67.06 54.70 50.90
CA ALA A 257 68.25 54.36 51.69
C ALA A 257 69.51 55.01 51.10
N THR A 258 69.67 54.99 49.78
CA THR A 258 70.76 55.67 49.06
C THR A 258 70.72 57.18 49.33
N ALA A 259 69.56 57.82 49.18
CA ALA A 259 69.41 59.26 49.47
C ALA A 259 69.75 59.61 50.93
N ARG A 260 69.40 58.74 51.89
CA ARG A 260 69.81 58.90 53.30
C ARG A 260 71.31 58.74 53.49
N LEU A 261 71.95 57.79 52.81
CA LEU A 261 73.39 57.60 52.85
C LEU A 261 74.13 58.79 52.24
N ASP A 262 73.65 59.32 51.12
CA ASP A 262 74.21 60.52 50.49
C ASP A 262 74.09 61.73 51.42
N THR A 263 72.92 61.93 52.04
CA THR A 263 72.72 62.98 53.05
C THR A 263 73.67 62.82 54.23
N ALA A 264 73.81 61.60 54.77
CA ALA A 264 74.73 61.32 55.87
C ALA A 264 76.20 61.53 55.47
N HIS A 265 76.55 61.23 54.22
CA HIS A 265 77.89 61.47 53.68
C HIS A 265 78.18 62.97 53.52
N GLU A 266 77.22 63.75 53.04
CA GLU A 266 77.31 65.21 53.01
C GLU A 266 77.43 65.82 54.42
N GLU A 267 76.67 65.32 55.39
CA GLU A 267 76.79 65.75 56.78
C GLU A 267 78.15 65.38 57.39
N LEU A 268 78.64 64.17 57.14
CA LEU A 268 79.95 63.71 57.60
C LEU A 268 81.08 64.54 56.98
N THR A 269 81.00 64.85 55.68
CA THR A 269 82.00 65.70 55.00
C THR A 269 81.94 67.15 55.52
N LYS A 270 80.75 67.72 55.77
CA LYS A 270 80.59 69.01 56.47
C LYS A 270 81.17 68.98 57.87
N ALA A 271 80.91 67.93 58.64
CA ALA A 271 81.45 67.77 60.00
C ALA A 271 82.98 67.60 59.99
N ALA A 272 83.51 66.82 59.05
CA ALA A 272 84.95 66.61 58.90
C ALA A 272 85.68 67.90 58.49
N THR A 273 85.12 68.68 57.55
CA THR A 273 85.67 69.98 57.16
C THR A 273 85.59 71.00 58.29
N ALA A 274 84.48 71.05 59.04
CA ALA A 274 84.36 71.87 60.24
C ALA A 274 85.37 71.46 61.33
N HIS A 275 85.57 70.15 61.54
CA HIS A 275 86.54 69.63 62.50
C HIS A 275 87.98 69.98 62.10
N ALA A 276 88.33 69.83 60.82
CA ALA A 276 89.64 70.25 60.30
C ALA A 276 89.87 71.75 60.51
N ALA A 277 88.89 72.59 60.17
CA ALA A 277 88.96 74.03 60.41
C ALA A 277 89.12 74.38 61.91
N ALA A 278 88.42 73.67 62.80
CA ALA A 278 88.55 73.84 64.25
C ALA A 278 89.93 73.41 64.77
N GLN A 279 90.49 72.32 64.25
CA GLN A 279 91.86 71.89 64.57
C GLN A 279 92.90 72.90 64.12
N ASP A 280 92.77 73.46 62.92
CA ASP A 280 93.68 74.50 62.41
C ASP A 280 93.58 75.78 63.25
N GLN A 281 92.37 76.20 63.62
CA GLN A 281 92.19 77.33 64.55
C GLN A 281 92.83 77.06 65.91
N ALA A 282 92.68 75.85 66.47
CA ALA A 282 93.29 75.48 67.73
C ALA A 282 94.83 75.44 67.62
N ARG A 283 95.39 74.97 66.50
CA ARG A 283 96.84 75.02 66.22
C ARG A 283 97.33 76.46 66.16
N MET A 284 96.68 77.32 65.38
CA MET A 284 97.02 78.75 65.28
C MET A 284 96.94 79.46 66.65
N ALA A 285 95.94 79.14 67.46
CA ALA A 285 95.81 79.67 68.82
C ALA A 285 96.93 79.16 69.74
N ALA A 286 97.29 77.87 69.68
CA ALA A 286 98.38 77.29 70.45
C ALA A 286 99.75 77.85 70.04
N GLU A 287 99.99 78.04 68.74
CA GLU A 287 101.18 78.69 68.21
C GLU A 287 101.27 80.15 68.67
N GLY A 288 100.15 80.88 68.63
CA GLY A 288 100.07 82.25 69.16
C GLY A 288 100.34 82.34 70.66
N LEU A 289 99.83 81.38 71.45
CA LEU A 289 100.14 81.29 72.88
C LEU A 289 101.62 80.98 73.12
N ARG A 290 102.20 80.05 72.35
CA ARG A 290 103.61 79.69 72.45
C ARG A 290 104.52 80.88 72.12
N ALA A 291 104.23 81.61 71.05
CA ALA A 291 104.94 82.83 70.69
C ALA A 291 104.90 83.88 71.82
N ARG A 292 103.73 84.08 72.47
CA ARG A 292 103.61 84.98 73.63
C ARG A 292 104.39 84.48 74.85
N PHE A 293 104.40 83.17 75.10
CA PHE A 293 105.21 82.60 76.18
C PHE A 293 106.70 82.80 75.93
N ASP A 294 107.17 82.56 74.70
CA ASP A 294 108.57 82.75 74.31
C ASP A 294 108.98 84.22 74.42
N GLU A 295 108.11 85.15 74.01
CA GLU A 295 108.29 86.60 74.20
C GLU A 295 108.39 86.97 75.69
N ARG A 296 107.47 86.48 76.53
CA ARG A 296 107.47 86.71 77.98
C ARG A 296 108.74 86.14 78.65
N LEU A 297 109.22 85.00 78.17
CA LEU A 297 110.41 84.34 78.69
C LEU A 297 111.67 85.12 78.31
N ALA A 298 111.74 85.66 77.07
CA ALA A 298 112.79 86.57 76.65
C ALA A 298 112.79 87.88 77.45
N GLU A 299 111.62 88.47 77.72
CA GLU A 299 111.49 89.65 78.59
C GLU A 299 111.99 89.37 80.01
N LEU A 300 111.59 88.24 80.61
CA LEU A 300 112.03 87.83 81.94
C LEU A 300 113.54 87.55 81.99
N GLN A 301 114.10 86.93 80.95
CA GLN A 301 115.54 86.72 80.83
C GLN A 301 116.31 88.04 80.72
N ALA A 302 115.84 88.98 79.90
CA ALA A 302 116.44 90.31 79.80
C ALA A 302 116.38 91.09 81.13
N ALA A 303 115.25 91.04 81.83
CA ALA A 303 115.09 91.65 83.15
C ALA A 303 116.01 90.98 84.19
N HIS A 304 116.14 89.65 84.15
CA HIS A 304 117.04 88.91 85.04
C HIS A 304 118.51 89.26 84.77
N GLU A 305 118.95 89.30 83.51
CA GLU A 305 120.30 89.72 83.13
C GLU A 305 120.61 91.16 83.57
N GLN A 306 119.62 92.06 83.49
CA GLN A 306 119.75 93.43 83.98
C GLN A 306 119.88 93.47 85.51
N THR A 307 119.13 92.63 86.21
CA THR A 307 119.20 92.51 87.68
C THR A 307 120.55 91.94 88.12
N VAL A 308 121.07 90.93 87.43
CA VAL A 308 122.39 90.34 87.69
C VAL A 308 123.50 91.35 87.42
N ARG A 309 123.43 92.13 86.32
CA ARG A 309 124.38 93.22 86.06
C ARG A 309 124.37 94.28 87.17
N SER A 310 123.19 94.73 87.58
CA SER A 310 123.02 95.66 88.71
C SER A 310 123.60 95.09 90.02
N MET A 311 123.35 93.81 90.31
CA MET A 311 123.92 93.15 91.48
C MET A 311 125.45 93.05 91.38
N HIS A 312 126.00 92.74 90.21
CA HIS A 312 127.45 92.68 90.04
C HIS A 312 128.09 94.06 90.25
N GLU A 313 127.51 95.12 89.69
CA GLU A 313 127.97 96.51 89.93
C GLU A 313 127.92 96.88 91.41
N THR A 314 126.82 96.60 92.12
CA THR A 314 126.72 96.86 93.57
C THR A 314 127.72 96.05 94.39
N THR A 315 127.95 94.78 94.06
CA THR A 315 128.94 93.93 94.75
C THR A 315 130.36 94.41 94.51
N THR A 316 130.65 94.88 93.29
CA THR A 316 131.96 95.44 92.94
C THR A 316 132.22 96.76 93.67
N ASN A 317 131.20 97.61 93.79
CA ASN A 317 131.25 98.86 94.56
C ASN A 317 131.43 98.60 96.07
N LEU A 318 130.67 97.66 96.66
CA LEU A 318 130.84 97.26 98.06
C LEU A 318 132.23 96.66 98.32
N GLY A 319 132.78 95.89 97.37
CA GLY A 319 134.14 95.38 97.43
C GLY A 319 135.22 96.46 97.29
N ALA A 320 134.92 97.59 96.63
CA ALA A 320 135.79 98.76 96.59
C ALA A 320 135.71 99.54 97.92
N GLU A 321 134.51 99.74 98.47
CA GLU A 321 134.29 100.42 99.76
C GLU A 321 134.94 99.67 100.92
N LEU A 322 134.81 98.33 100.98
CA LEU A 322 135.45 97.50 102.00
C LEU A 322 136.98 97.60 102.01
N ARG A 323 137.60 97.73 100.82
CA ARG A 323 139.06 97.93 100.71
C ARG A 323 139.49 99.31 101.22
N VAL A 324 138.67 100.33 101.02
CA VAL A 324 138.92 101.69 101.54
C VAL A 324 138.76 101.73 103.06
N THR A 325 137.74 101.08 103.63
CA THR A 325 137.54 101.00 105.08
C THR A 325 138.60 100.17 105.78
N ALA A 326 139.03 99.06 105.17
CA ALA A 326 140.15 98.25 105.67
C ALA A 326 141.46 99.06 105.66
N GLY A 327 141.73 99.82 104.60
CA GLY A 327 142.90 100.71 104.54
C GLY A 327 142.89 101.83 105.60
N ARG A 328 141.71 102.32 106.00
CA ARG A 328 141.54 103.30 107.08
C ARG A 328 141.73 102.70 108.48
N ALA A 329 141.28 101.46 108.70
CA ALA A 329 141.52 100.75 109.96
C ALA A 329 143.01 100.47 110.18
N ASP A 330 143.71 100.04 109.12
CA ASP A 330 145.13 99.69 109.17
C ASP A 330 146.05 100.93 109.38
N THR A 331 145.61 102.12 108.94
CA THR A 331 146.29 103.39 109.21
C THR A 331 146.03 103.91 110.62
N ALA A 332 144.82 103.71 111.16
CA ALA A 332 144.50 104.05 112.54
C ALA A 332 145.25 103.17 113.55
N GLU A 333 145.39 101.87 113.26
CA GLU A 333 146.11 100.93 114.12
C GLU A 333 147.61 101.26 114.20
N ARG A 334 148.25 101.63 113.08
CA ARG A 334 149.64 102.10 113.06
C ARG A 334 149.86 103.46 113.72
N ALA A 335 148.82 104.28 113.86
CA ALA A 335 148.89 105.55 114.59
C ALA A 335 148.80 105.32 116.11
N LEU A 336 147.93 104.41 116.55
CA LEU A 336 147.76 104.04 117.95
C LEU A 336 149.02 103.40 118.55
N THR A 337 149.66 102.49 117.81
CA THR A 337 150.90 101.82 118.24
C THR A 337 152.07 102.81 118.36
N ARG A 338 152.11 103.84 117.52
CA ARG A 338 153.12 104.92 117.62
C ARG A 338 152.88 105.86 118.80
N ALA A 339 151.61 106.18 119.10
CA ALA A 339 151.27 107.00 120.27
C ALA A 339 151.59 106.27 121.60
N LEU A 340 151.34 104.96 121.67
CA LEU A 340 151.65 104.15 122.85
C LEU A 340 153.16 103.92 123.09
N ALA A 341 153.97 103.92 122.02
CA ALA A 341 155.42 103.82 122.14
C ALA A 341 156.04 105.11 122.72
N VAL A 342 155.55 106.28 122.32
CA VAL A 342 156.04 107.60 122.82
C VAL A 342 155.68 107.82 124.29
N LEU A 343 154.52 107.33 124.74
CA LEU A 343 154.09 107.46 126.15
C LEU A 343 154.89 106.57 127.14
N ARG A 344 155.63 105.55 126.68
CA ARG A 344 156.43 104.67 127.54
C ARG A 344 157.86 105.15 127.81
N GLU A 345 158.39 106.10 127.05
CA GLU A 345 159.80 106.52 127.13
C GLU A 345 160.04 107.85 127.89
N THR A 346 159.00 108.44 128.51
CA THR A 346 159.14 109.71 129.25
C THR A 346 158.92 109.50 130.77
N PRO A 347 159.97 109.48 131.61
CA PRO A 347 159.80 109.35 133.05
C PRO A 347 159.44 110.72 133.68
N GLY A 348 158.34 110.77 134.43
CA GLY A 348 157.99 111.91 135.31
C GLY A 348 156.71 112.70 134.99
N LEU A 349 155.81 112.21 134.14
CA LEU A 349 154.51 112.85 133.90
C LEU A 349 153.39 112.16 134.69
N GLU A 350 152.87 112.86 135.70
CA GLU A 350 151.57 112.56 136.30
C GLU A 350 150.47 112.86 135.26
N LEU A 351 149.81 111.80 134.78
CA LEU A 351 148.68 111.90 133.86
C LEU A 351 147.40 112.21 134.66
N PRO A 352 146.58 113.19 134.21
CA PRO A 352 145.33 113.56 134.87
C PRO A 352 144.34 112.38 134.98
N GLU A 353 143.57 112.38 136.06
CA GLU A 353 142.65 111.33 136.52
C GLU A 353 141.62 110.88 135.44
N ASP A 354 141.34 111.73 134.45
CA ASP A 354 140.38 111.48 133.37
C ASP A 354 140.86 110.46 132.31
N VAL A 355 142.18 110.22 132.20
CA VAL A 355 142.76 109.28 131.22
C VAL A 355 142.80 107.84 131.74
N THR A 356 142.81 107.66 133.06
CA THR A 356 142.84 106.34 133.71
C THR A 356 141.49 105.59 133.58
N VAL A 357 140.39 106.31 133.37
CA VAL A 357 139.04 105.72 133.21
C VAL A 357 138.81 105.14 131.80
N MET A 358 139.49 105.66 130.77
CA MET A 358 139.35 105.18 129.39
C MET A 358 140.20 103.94 129.03
N LEU A 359 141.08 103.50 129.94
CA LEU A 359 142.01 102.38 129.72
C LEU A 359 141.60 101.08 130.45
N LYS A 360 140.34 101.00 130.89
CA LYS A 360 139.59 99.75 131.06
C LYS A 360 138.57 99.66 129.93
#